data_AF-A0A2T4CRY4-F1
#
_entry.id   AF-A0A2T4CRY4-F1
#
_cell.length_a   1.000
_cell.length_b   1.000
_cell.length_c   1.000
_cell.angle_alpha   90.00
_cell.angle_beta   90.00
_cell.angle_gamma   90.00
#
_symmetry.space_group_name_H-M   'P 1'
#
loop_
_entity.id
_entity.type
_entity.pdbx_description
1 polymer ?
#
loop_
_entity_poly.entity_id
_entity_poly.type
_entity_poly.pdbx_seq_one_letter_code
_entity_poly.pdbx_strand_id
1 'polypeptide(L)'
;IVWENDDGEHFDYTINVSEDQHMLEAQIDEFQLNLWYWLGGTGLMLLIAQWLILRWSLQPLHKAAADLHAIEAGKQQRLGDDYPSELQQLTRNINNLLDHEQSRRQRYKNSLADLAHSLKTPLALLRSELESCDDVTACKLTGEEQLDRINALVDYQLQRAATEGKSNLLAPVS
;
A
#
# COMPACT_ATOMS: atom_id res chain seq x y z
N ILE A 1 -59.11 57.03 28.45
CA ILE A 1 -59.60 58.27 29.09
C ILE A 1 -61.10 58.27 28.82
N VAL A 2 -61.94 58.05 29.85
CA VAL A 2 -63.39 57.97 29.67
C VAL A 2 -63.93 59.39 29.67
N TRP A 3 -64.47 59.82 28.53
CA TRP A 3 -65.22 61.07 28.43
C TRP A 3 -66.70 60.71 28.48
N GLU A 4 -67.39 61.21 29.50
CA GLU A 4 -68.83 61.06 29.68
C GLU A 4 -69.52 62.22 28.96
N ASN A 5 -70.43 61.90 28.03
CA ASN A 5 -71.30 62.88 27.40
C ASN A 5 -72.59 63.02 28.22
N ASP A 6 -73.25 64.18 28.12
CA ASP A 6 -74.38 64.62 28.97
C ASP A 6 -75.66 63.74 28.91
N ASP A 7 -75.64 62.63 28.16
CA ASP A 7 -76.72 61.63 28.02
C ASP A 7 -76.41 60.26 28.65
N GLY A 8 -75.30 60.11 29.39
CA GLY A 8 -75.01 58.91 30.20
C GLY A 8 -74.61 57.63 29.44
N GLU A 9 -74.34 57.71 28.13
CA GLU A 9 -73.80 56.58 27.36
C GLU A 9 -72.26 56.59 27.32
N HIS A 10 -71.64 55.55 27.89
CA HIS A 10 -70.20 55.33 27.86
C HIS A 10 -69.79 54.62 26.56
N PHE A 11 -68.94 55.26 25.76
CA PHE A 11 -68.28 54.62 24.63
C PHE A 11 -66.83 54.27 25.00
N ASP A 12 -66.49 52.98 24.93
CA ASP A 12 -65.12 52.50 25.12
C ASP A 12 -64.29 52.81 23.87
N TYR A 13 -63.42 53.82 23.97
CA TYR A 13 -62.44 54.13 22.94
C TYR A 13 -61.16 53.34 23.16
N THR A 14 -60.89 52.38 22.27
CA THR A 14 -59.59 51.69 22.21
C THR A 14 -58.65 52.46 21.29
N ILE A 15 -57.64 53.11 21.86
CA ILE A 15 -56.56 53.74 21.10
C ILE A 15 -55.56 52.64 20.74
N ASN A 16 -55.53 52.25 19.47
CA ASN A 16 -54.51 51.33 18.96
C ASN A 16 -53.35 52.16 18.40
N VAL A 17 -52.18 52.07 19.01
CA VAL A 17 -50.96 52.71 18.51
C VAL A 17 -50.25 51.71 17.62
N SER A 18 -50.23 51.97 16.31
CA SER A 18 -49.44 51.20 15.36
C SER A 18 -48.14 51.95 15.11
N GLU A 19 -47.05 51.45 15.68
CA GLU A 19 -45.70 51.93 15.39
C GLU A 19 -45.22 51.32 14.06
N ASP A 20 -44.65 52.16 13.20
CA ASP A 20 -44.15 51.76 11.88
C ASP A 20 -43.00 50.76 12.04
N GLN A 21 -43.21 49.52 11.60
CA GLN A 21 -42.24 48.41 11.75
C GLN A 21 -41.14 48.42 10.68
N HIS A 22 -41.17 49.35 9.72
CA HIS A 22 -40.17 49.40 8.64
C HIS A 22 -38.72 49.57 9.14
N MET A 23 -38.51 50.22 10.29
CA MET A 23 -37.18 50.33 10.91
C MET A 23 -36.68 49.00 11.50
N LEU A 24 -37.59 48.09 11.85
CA LEU A 24 -37.31 46.76 12.40
C LEU A 24 -37.05 45.75 11.26
N GLU A 25 -37.83 45.81 10.19
CA GLU A 25 -37.66 44.97 8.99
C GLU A 25 -36.29 45.22 8.32
N ALA A 26 -35.89 46.50 8.15
CA ALA A 26 -34.60 46.84 7.56
C ALA A 26 -33.40 46.31 8.37
N GLN A 27 -33.49 46.29 9.70
CA GLN A 27 -32.44 45.73 10.56
C GLN A 27 -32.36 44.21 10.48
N ILE A 28 -33.49 43.54 10.27
CA ILE A 28 -33.54 42.08 10.12
C ILE A 28 -32.92 41.66 8.78
N ASP A 29 -33.19 42.39 7.69
CA ASP A 29 -32.64 42.07 6.36
C ASP A 29 -31.11 42.21 6.34
N GLU A 30 -30.57 43.27 6.93
CA GLU A 30 -29.12 43.43 7.08
C GLU A 30 -28.50 42.32 7.94
N PHE A 31 -29.16 41.93 9.03
CA PHE A 31 -28.72 40.85 9.89
C PHE A 31 -28.72 39.49 9.15
N GLN A 32 -29.79 39.17 8.41
CA GLN A 32 -29.90 37.93 7.65
C GLN A 32 -28.86 37.87 6.54
N LEU A 33 -28.61 38.98 5.82
CA LEU A 33 -27.60 39.05 4.78
C LEU A 33 -26.20 38.77 5.35
N ASN A 34 -25.86 39.42 6.46
CA ASN A 34 -24.57 39.21 7.14
C ASN A 34 -24.42 37.76 7.61
N LEU A 35 -25.48 37.16 8.18
CA LEU A 35 -25.47 35.76 8.60
C LEU A 35 -25.22 34.83 7.43
N TRP A 36 -25.92 35.01 6.30
CA TRP A 36 -25.71 34.20 5.09
C TRP A 36 -24.31 34.38 4.50
N TYR A 37 -23.72 35.58 4.56
CA TYR A 37 -22.34 35.80 4.14
C TYR A 37 -21.34 35.03 5.01
N TRP A 38 -21.44 35.11 6.33
CA TRP A 38 -20.55 34.35 7.23
C TRP A 38 -20.76 32.85 7.12
N LEU A 39 -22.02 32.40 7.03
CA LEU A 39 -22.38 30.99 6.89
C LEU A 39 -21.88 30.43 5.56
N GLY A 40 -22.14 31.14 4.46
CA GLY A 40 -21.67 30.78 3.12
C GLY A 40 -20.16 30.82 3.01
N GLY A 41 -19.51 31.85 3.56
CA GLY A 41 -18.06 31.97 3.60
C GLY A 41 -17.40 30.84 4.38
N THR A 42 -17.91 30.51 5.57
CA THR A 42 -17.40 29.41 6.39
C THR A 42 -17.65 28.06 5.71
N GLY A 43 -18.84 27.84 5.15
CA GLY A 43 -19.16 26.63 4.41
C GLY A 43 -18.25 26.43 3.20
N LEU A 44 -18.02 27.48 2.42
CA LEU A 44 -17.12 27.43 1.26
C LEU A 44 -15.67 27.18 1.70
N MET A 45 -15.22 27.84 2.78
CA MET A 45 -13.89 27.62 3.35
C MET A 45 -13.69 26.15 3.77
N LEU A 46 -14.67 25.55 4.43
CA LEU A 46 -14.63 24.13 4.82
C LEU A 46 -14.59 23.20 3.62
N LEU A 47 -15.37 23.47 2.58
CA LEU A 47 -15.36 22.67 1.34
C LEU A 47 -14.00 22.72 0.65
N ILE A 48 -13.37 23.91 0.57
CA ILE A 48 -12.03 24.06 0.00
C ILE A 48 -11.00 23.29 0.85
N ALA A 49 -11.06 23.42 2.18
CA ALA A 49 -10.18 22.71 3.08
C ALA A 49 -10.33 21.18 2.94
N GLN A 50 -11.56 20.69 2.88
CA GLN A 50 -11.86 19.27 2.70
C GLN A 50 -11.33 18.75 1.36
N TRP A 51 -11.52 19.52 0.28
CA TRP A 51 -10.98 19.18 -1.04
C TRP A 51 -9.45 19.11 -1.03
N LEU A 52 -8.76 20.07 -0.40
CA LEU A 52 -7.30 20.07 -0.27
C LEU A 52 -6.81 18.87 0.55
N ILE A 53 -7.45 18.57 1.67
CA ILE A 53 -7.10 17.42 2.53
C ILE A 53 -7.21 16.11 1.76
N LEU A 54 -8.29 15.91 1.01
CA LEU A 54 -8.47 14.70 0.19
C LEU A 54 -7.42 14.60 -0.91
N ARG A 55 -7.13 15.72 -1.59
CA ARG A 55 -6.12 15.77 -2.66
C ARG A 55 -4.72 15.44 -2.13
N TRP A 56 -4.34 16.01 -0.99
CA TRP A 56 -3.02 15.79 -0.38
C TRP A 56 -2.90 14.42 0.28
N SER A 57 -3.96 13.90 0.89
CA SER A 57 -3.96 12.58 1.54
C SER A 57 -3.72 11.43 0.56
N LEU A 58 -4.24 11.54 -0.68
CA LEU A 58 -4.12 10.48 -1.70
C LEU A 58 -2.87 10.60 -2.58
N GLN A 59 -2.24 11.78 -2.60
CA GLN A 59 -1.01 12.01 -3.37
C GLN A 59 0.17 11.10 -2.96
N PRO A 60 0.50 10.89 -1.66
CA PRO A 60 1.61 10.03 -1.26
C PRO A 60 1.36 8.56 -1.62
N LEU A 61 0.10 8.11 -1.67
CA LEU A 61 -0.25 6.76 -2.10
C LEU A 61 0.07 6.55 -3.59
N HIS A 62 -0.28 7.52 -4.44
CA HIS A 62 0.08 7.48 -5.86
C HIS A 62 1.59 7.49 -6.07
N LYS A 63 2.32 8.27 -5.26
CA LYS A 63 3.80 8.29 -5.28
C LYS A 63 4.36 6.90 -4.91
N ALA A 64 3.89 6.29 -3.83
CA ALA A 64 4.33 4.96 -3.42
C ALA A 64 4.03 3.89 -4.49
N ALA A 65 2.87 3.96 -5.15
CA ALA A 65 2.52 3.05 -6.24
C ALA A 65 3.44 3.25 -7.47
N ALA A 66 3.75 4.50 -7.82
CA ALA A 66 4.69 4.80 -8.90
C ALA A 66 6.12 4.31 -8.59
N ASP A 67 6.58 4.50 -7.35
CA ASP A 67 7.88 4.04 -6.89
C ASP A 67 7.95 2.50 -6.90
N LEU A 68 6.87 1.82 -6.51
CA LEU A 68 6.77 0.37 -6.58
C LEU A 68 6.84 -0.14 -8.04
N HIS A 69 6.14 0.50 -8.97
CA HIS A 69 6.27 0.17 -10.40
C HIS A 69 7.67 0.44 -10.95
N ALA A 70 8.37 1.47 -10.46
CA ALA A 70 9.75 1.71 -10.84
C ALA A 70 10.69 0.58 -10.36
N ILE A 71 10.41 0.01 -9.19
CA ILE A 71 11.11 -1.16 -8.66
C ILE A 71 10.84 -2.41 -9.51
N GLU A 72 9.57 -2.67 -9.85
CA GLU A 72 9.20 -3.77 -10.73
C GLU A 72 9.89 -3.67 -12.10
N ALA A 73 10.02 -2.45 -12.63
CA ALA A 73 10.75 -2.16 -13.86
C ALA A 73 12.28 -2.23 -13.71
N GLY A 74 12.81 -2.51 -12.52
CA GLY A 74 14.24 -2.58 -12.23
C GLY A 74 14.98 -1.24 -12.23
N LYS A 75 14.25 -0.12 -12.25
CA LYS A 75 14.82 1.23 -12.20
C LYS A 75 15.26 1.63 -10.80
N GLN A 76 14.67 0.99 -9.79
CA GLN A 76 14.92 1.27 -8.37
C GLN A 76 14.96 -0.04 -7.59
N GLN A 77 15.72 -0.08 -6.49
CA GLN A 77 15.86 -1.30 -5.69
C GLN A 77 14.99 -1.32 -4.43
N ARG A 78 14.58 -0.15 -3.92
CA ARG A 78 13.84 0.00 -2.66
C ARG A 78 12.94 1.22 -2.70
N LEU A 79 11.84 1.21 -1.95
CA LEU A 79 11.05 2.42 -1.68
C LEU A 79 11.87 3.39 -0.81
N GLY A 80 11.66 4.69 -0.99
CA GLY A 80 12.32 5.73 -0.19
C GLY A 80 11.79 5.82 1.24
N ASP A 81 12.32 6.77 2.00
CA ASP A 81 11.90 7.01 3.40
C ASP A 81 10.96 8.22 3.54
N ASP A 82 10.73 8.95 2.45
CA ASP A 82 10.02 10.23 2.43
C ASP A 82 8.50 10.04 2.23
N TYR A 83 7.90 9.29 3.16
CA TYR A 83 6.48 8.99 3.23
C TYR A 83 5.89 9.39 4.59
N PRO A 84 4.60 9.75 4.64
CA PRO A 84 3.91 10.07 5.89
C PRO A 84 3.92 8.87 6.84
N SER A 85 3.85 9.14 8.15
CA SER A 85 3.96 8.15 9.23
C SER A 85 3.06 6.93 9.06
N GLU A 86 1.87 7.14 8.50
CA GLU A 86 0.84 6.15 8.22
C GLU A 86 1.32 5.11 7.19
N LEU A 87 2.16 5.53 6.23
CA LEU A 87 2.69 4.67 5.16
C LEU A 87 4.09 4.11 5.47
N GLN A 88 4.78 4.64 6.49
CA GLN A 88 6.13 4.18 6.85
C GLN A 88 6.18 2.71 7.25
N GLN A 89 5.14 2.19 7.92
CA GLN A 89 5.10 0.77 8.27
C GLN A 89 4.92 -0.11 7.02
N LEU A 90 4.03 0.30 6.11
CA LEU A 90 3.78 -0.41 4.86
C LEU A 90 5.03 -0.45 3.97
N THR A 91 5.68 0.70 3.77
CA THR A 91 6.89 0.81 2.95
C THR A 91 8.05 0.01 3.53
N ARG A 92 8.22 -0.01 4.86
CA ARG A 92 9.17 -0.92 5.53
C ARG A 92 8.86 -2.39 5.28
N ASN A 93 7.60 -2.81 5.41
CA ASN A 93 7.21 -4.20 5.15
C ASN A 93 7.48 -4.60 3.70
N ILE A 94 7.19 -3.72 2.73
CA ILE A 94 7.48 -3.96 1.31
C ILE A 94 8.99 -4.05 1.09
N ASN A 95 9.78 -3.14 1.65
CA ASN A 95 11.24 -3.17 1.54
C ASN A 95 11.82 -4.47 2.13
N ASN A 96 11.30 -4.94 3.27
CA ASN A 96 11.71 -6.23 3.85
C ASN A 96 11.38 -7.39 2.90
N LEU A 97 10.20 -7.39 2.28
CA LEU A 97 9.83 -8.41 1.30
C LEU A 97 10.77 -8.39 0.08
N LEU A 98 11.11 -7.20 -0.43
CA LEU A 98 12.08 -7.03 -1.52
C LEU A 98 13.46 -7.59 -1.13
N ASP A 99 13.93 -7.29 0.07
CA ASP A 99 15.20 -7.79 0.60
C ASP A 99 15.19 -9.32 0.68
N HIS A 100 14.08 -9.91 1.17
CA HIS A 100 13.91 -11.36 1.20
C HIS A 100 13.92 -11.98 -0.21
N GLU A 101 13.22 -11.38 -1.17
CA GLU A 101 13.20 -11.85 -2.55
C GLU A 101 14.57 -11.76 -3.23
N GLN A 102 15.30 -10.66 -3.02
CA GLN A 102 16.66 -10.53 -3.52
C GLN A 102 17.59 -11.58 -2.91
N SER A 103 17.48 -11.79 -1.60
CA SER A 103 18.25 -12.80 -0.87
C SER A 103 17.94 -14.22 -1.35
N ARG A 104 16.67 -14.55 -1.60
CA ARG A 104 16.24 -15.84 -2.17
C ARG A 104 16.80 -16.05 -3.58
N ARG A 105 16.68 -15.04 -4.45
CA ARG A 105 17.22 -15.10 -5.82
C ARG A 105 18.73 -15.32 -5.81
N GLN A 106 19.46 -14.67 -4.90
CA GLN A 106 20.91 -14.86 -4.79
C GLN A 106 21.26 -16.28 -4.33
N ARG A 107 20.58 -16.80 -3.29
CA ARG A 107 20.78 -18.18 -2.85
C ARG A 107 20.48 -19.19 -3.95
N TYR A 108 19.39 -19.00 -4.68
CA TYR A 108 19.03 -19.87 -5.80
C TYR A 108 20.10 -19.90 -6.89
N LYS A 109 20.63 -18.72 -7.28
CA LYS A 109 21.75 -18.63 -8.23
C LYS A 109 23.00 -19.35 -7.74
N ASN A 110 23.36 -19.18 -6.46
CA ASN A 110 24.51 -19.87 -5.88
C ASN A 110 24.31 -21.38 -5.88
N SER A 111 23.15 -21.87 -5.45
CA SER A 111 22.82 -23.30 -5.46
C SER A 111 22.87 -23.90 -6.87
N LEU A 112 22.41 -23.16 -7.89
CA LEU A 112 22.53 -23.60 -9.29
C LEU A 112 23.99 -23.68 -9.75
N ALA A 113 24.83 -22.73 -9.35
CA ALA A 113 26.26 -22.76 -9.65
C ALA A 113 26.96 -23.97 -9.00
N ASP A 114 26.65 -24.23 -7.72
CA ASP A 114 27.18 -25.39 -6.98
C ASP A 114 26.72 -26.71 -7.59
N LEU A 115 25.45 -26.77 -8.03
CA LEU A 115 24.90 -27.93 -8.74
C LEU A 115 25.59 -28.14 -10.08
N ALA A 116 25.76 -27.09 -10.88
CA ALA A 116 26.47 -27.18 -12.16
C ALA A 116 27.92 -27.65 -11.96
N HIS A 117 28.60 -27.16 -10.92
CA HIS A 117 29.97 -27.57 -10.62
C HIS A 117 30.05 -29.04 -10.19
N SER A 118 29.18 -29.45 -9.26
CA SER A 118 29.15 -30.83 -8.74
C SER A 118 28.74 -31.87 -9.79
N LEU A 119 27.98 -31.50 -10.82
CA LEU A 119 27.68 -32.37 -11.96
C LEU A 119 28.81 -32.44 -13.00
N LYS A 120 29.57 -31.35 -13.18
CA LYS A 120 30.68 -31.32 -14.16
C LYS A 120 31.78 -32.32 -13.82
N THR A 121 32.06 -32.51 -12.53
CA THR A 121 33.09 -33.43 -12.04
C THR A 121 32.83 -34.90 -12.41
N PRO A 122 31.70 -35.53 -12.05
CA PRO A 122 31.41 -36.91 -12.44
C PRO A 122 31.26 -37.07 -13.96
N LEU A 123 30.74 -36.06 -14.67
CA LEU A 123 30.67 -36.08 -16.14
C LEU A 123 32.05 -36.04 -16.81
N ALA A 124 33.00 -35.30 -16.26
CA ALA A 124 34.38 -35.29 -16.74
C ALA A 124 35.07 -36.63 -16.48
N LEU A 125 34.79 -37.26 -15.33
CA LEU A 125 35.28 -38.60 -15.00
C LEU A 125 34.73 -39.63 -15.99
N LEU A 126 33.41 -39.67 -16.18
CA LEU A 126 32.73 -40.53 -17.15
C LEU A 126 33.33 -40.41 -18.55
N ARG A 127 33.59 -39.17 -19.00
CA ARG A 127 34.20 -38.92 -20.31
C ARG A 127 35.63 -39.44 -20.38
N SER A 128 36.43 -39.24 -19.33
CA SER A 128 37.80 -39.74 -19.25
C SER A 128 37.83 -41.27 -19.28
N GLU A 129 36.99 -41.93 -18.48
CA GLU A 129 36.88 -43.40 -18.44
C GLU A 129 36.52 -43.95 -19.84
N LEU A 130 35.54 -43.34 -20.52
CA LEU A 130 35.12 -43.76 -21.86
C LEU A 130 36.22 -43.57 -22.92
N GLU A 131 37.06 -42.55 -22.80
CA GLU A 131 38.18 -42.29 -23.72
C GLU A 131 39.37 -43.24 -23.50
N SER A 132 39.57 -43.76 -22.27
CA SER A 132 40.69 -44.65 -21.91
C SER A 132 40.31 -46.13 -21.71
N CYS A 133 39.12 -46.54 -22.15
CA CYS A 133 38.58 -47.86 -21.81
C CYS A 133 39.12 -49.00 -22.68
N ASP A 134 40.00 -49.82 -22.10
CA ASP A 134 40.44 -51.11 -22.66
C ASP A 134 39.54 -52.30 -22.22
N ASP A 135 38.88 -52.21 -21.06
CA ASP A 135 37.92 -53.22 -20.56
C ASP A 135 36.51 -52.63 -20.46
N VAL A 136 35.62 -53.13 -21.34
CA VAL A 136 34.22 -52.71 -21.44
C VAL A 136 33.44 -52.97 -20.15
N THR A 137 33.80 -54.01 -19.40
CA THR A 137 33.08 -54.42 -18.18
C THR A 137 33.36 -53.47 -17.03
N ALA A 138 34.63 -53.11 -16.83
CA ALA A 138 35.04 -52.11 -15.85
C ALA A 138 34.45 -50.73 -16.18
N CYS A 139 34.47 -50.34 -17.47
CA CYS A 139 33.87 -49.09 -17.95
C CYS A 139 32.40 -48.96 -17.57
N LYS A 140 31.64 -50.05 -17.76
CA LYS A 140 30.19 -50.07 -17.52
C LYS A 140 29.87 -49.93 -16.04
N LEU A 141 30.66 -50.57 -15.17
CA LEU A 141 30.50 -50.49 -13.72
C LEU A 141 30.75 -49.07 -13.20
N THR A 142 31.87 -48.45 -13.59
CA THR A 142 32.17 -47.06 -13.23
C THR A 142 31.15 -46.09 -13.80
N GLY A 143 30.64 -46.38 -15.00
CA GLY A 143 29.55 -45.66 -15.65
C GLY A 143 28.28 -45.61 -14.81
N GLU A 144 27.84 -46.77 -14.33
CA GLU A 144 26.66 -46.92 -13.47
C GLU A 144 26.85 -46.21 -12.13
N GLU A 145 28.02 -46.32 -11.50
CA GLU A 145 28.32 -45.62 -10.23
C GLU A 145 28.24 -44.09 -10.35
N GLN A 146 28.78 -43.50 -11.43
CA GLN A 146 28.71 -42.05 -11.63
C GLN A 146 27.28 -41.59 -11.95
N LEU A 147 26.50 -42.41 -12.66
CA LEU A 147 25.10 -42.11 -12.94
C LEU A 147 24.26 -42.13 -11.66
N ASP A 148 24.46 -43.13 -10.79
CA ASP A 148 23.82 -43.21 -9.48
C ASP A 148 24.18 -42.00 -8.60
N ARG A 149 25.44 -41.55 -8.65
CA ARG A 149 25.89 -40.36 -7.92
C ARG A 149 25.21 -39.08 -8.42
N ILE A 150 25.03 -38.93 -9.72
CA ILE A 150 24.30 -37.80 -10.32
C ILE A 150 22.83 -37.84 -9.91
N ASN A 151 22.17 -39.01 -9.98
CA ASN A 151 20.77 -39.18 -9.58
C ASN A 151 20.56 -38.81 -8.11
N ALA A 152 21.40 -39.33 -7.21
CA ALA A 152 21.31 -39.01 -5.78
C ALA A 152 21.49 -37.51 -5.50
N LEU A 153 22.35 -36.82 -6.26
CA LEU A 153 22.58 -35.39 -6.12
C LEU A 153 21.37 -34.57 -6.60
N VAL A 154 20.73 -34.99 -7.70
CA VAL A 154 19.49 -34.37 -8.21
C VAL A 154 18.34 -34.57 -7.22
N ASP A 155 18.14 -35.78 -6.71
CA ASP A 155 17.10 -36.10 -5.74
C ASP A 155 17.23 -35.27 -4.47
N TYR A 156 18.45 -35.15 -3.94
CA TYR A 156 18.74 -34.31 -2.77
C TYR A 156 18.34 -32.85 -3.01
N GLN A 157 18.65 -32.30 -4.18
CA GLN A 157 18.38 -30.90 -4.51
C GLN A 157 16.89 -30.64 -4.77
N LEU A 158 16.17 -31.61 -5.36
CA LEU A 158 14.71 -31.55 -5.54
C LEU A 158 13.98 -31.61 -4.19
N GLN A 159 14.40 -32.50 -3.29
CA GLN A 159 13.80 -32.63 -1.97
C GLN A 159 14.05 -31.39 -1.11
N ARG A 160 15.26 -30.83 -1.19
CA ARG A 160 15.59 -29.57 -0.53
C ARG A 160 14.72 -28.41 -1.04
N ALA A 161 14.59 -28.24 -2.35
CA ALA A 161 13.76 -27.20 -2.95
C ALA A 161 12.27 -27.32 -2.55
N ALA A 162 11.75 -28.55 -2.48
CA ALA A 162 10.38 -28.82 -2.04
C ALA A 162 10.14 -28.46 -0.56
N THR A 163 11.17 -28.61 0.29
CA THR A 163 11.07 -28.32 1.73
C THR A 163 11.21 -26.83 2.03
N GLU A 164 12.10 -26.12 1.33
CA GLU A 164 12.29 -24.67 1.47
C GLU A 164 11.04 -23.85 1.07
N GLY A 165 10.21 -24.36 0.15
CA GLY A 165 8.94 -23.73 -0.25
C GLY A 165 7.84 -23.78 0.82
N LYS A 166 7.82 -24.81 1.67
CA LYS A 166 6.79 -24.99 2.72
C LYS A 166 7.06 -24.21 4.00
N SER A 167 8.32 -24.00 4.36
CA SER A 167 8.69 -23.44 5.68
C SER A 167 8.40 -21.93 5.82
N ASN A 168 8.29 -21.18 4.71
CA ASN A 168 8.17 -19.71 4.76
C ASN A 168 6.74 -19.20 4.99
N LEU A 169 5.70 -20.06 4.89
CA LEU A 169 4.31 -19.65 5.13
C LEU A 169 3.90 -19.69 6.62
N LEU A 170 4.80 -20.13 7.51
CA LEU A 170 4.50 -20.38 8.93
C LEU A 170 5.31 -19.52 9.89
N ALA A 171 6.04 -18.50 9.43
CA ALA A 171 6.73 -17.58 10.34
C ALA A 171 5.69 -16.70 11.05
N PRO A 172 5.52 -16.81 12.38
CA PRO A 172 4.59 -15.96 13.11
C PRO A 172 5.12 -14.51 13.09
N VAL A 173 4.26 -13.59 12.67
CA VAL A 173 4.50 -12.15 12.81
C VAL A 173 4.37 -11.82 14.30
N SER A 174 5.46 -11.36 14.91
CA SER A 174 5.54 -10.86 16.28
C SER A 174 5.69 -9.35 16.31
#